data_AF-A0A4Q3SIR9-F1
#
_entry.id   AF-A0A4Q3SIR9-F1
#
_cell.length_a   1.000
_cell.length_b   1.000
_cell.length_c   1.000
_cell.angle_alpha   90.00
_cell.angle_beta   90.00
_cell.angle_gamma   90.00
#
_symmetry.space_group_name_H-M   'P 1'
#
loop_
_entity.id
_entity.type
_entity.pdbx_description
1 polymer ?
#
loop_
_entity_poly.entity_id
_entity_poly.type
_entity_poly.pdbx_seq_one_letter_code
_entity_poly.pdbx_strand_id
1 'polypeptide(L)' 'MSQLVFASSNMHKTQEMRNILEGRYEVLNLHDIGCLEDIPETADTFEGNATLKSSYVVRNFAMDCFADDSGLEVFALNN' A
#
# COMPACT_ATOMS: atom_id res chain seq x y z
N MET A 1 5.28 12.48 -16.19
CA MET A 1 4.13 11.86 -15.51
C MET A 1 4.53 11.72 -14.05
N SER A 2 3.68 12.07 -13.09
CA SER A 2 4.07 11.99 -11.68
C SER A 2 4.08 10.54 -11.21
N GLN A 3 5.08 10.19 -10.39
CA GLN A 3 5.20 8.88 -9.78
C GLN A 3 4.40 8.83 -8.48
N LEU A 4 3.70 7.71 -8.26
CA LEU A 4 2.92 7.50 -7.05
C LEU A 4 3.17 6.07 -6.56
N VAL A 5 3.64 5.92 -5.33
CA VAL A 5 3.92 4.60 -4.77
C VAL A 5 2.64 4.01 -4.19
N PHE A 6 2.30 2.80 -4.59
CA PHE A 6 1.34 1.97 -3.88
C PHE A 6 2.10 1.09 -2.88
N ALA A 7 1.99 1.44 -1.59
CA ALA A 7 2.68 0.80 -0.48
C ALA A 7 2.04 -0.55 -0.12
N SER A 8 2.08 -1.49 -1.07
CA SER A 8 1.54 -2.85 -0.95
C SER A 8 2.54 -3.84 -1.53
N SER A 9 2.66 -5.00 -0.85
CA SER A 9 3.42 -6.15 -1.35
C SER A 9 2.60 -7.03 -2.32
N ASN A 10 1.29 -6.77 -2.46
CA ASN A 10 0.42 -7.54 -3.33
C ASN A 10 0.48 -7.06 -4.79
N MET A 11 1.17 -7.83 -5.62
CA MET A 11 1.37 -7.52 -7.04
C MET A 11 0.09 -7.50 -7.88
N HIS A 12 -0.91 -8.31 -7.53
CA HIS A 12 -2.20 -8.28 -8.23
C HIS A 12 -2.91 -6.95 -8.00
N LYS A 13 -2.96 -6.49 -6.74
CA LYS A 13 -3.53 -5.17 -6.40
C LYS A 13 -2.75 -4.02 -7.05
N THR A 14 -1.42 -4.10 -7.08
CA THR A 14 -0.61 -3.10 -7.81
C THR A 14 -0.99 -3.05 -9.28
N GLN A 15 -1.19 -4.19 -9.94
CA GLN A 15 -1.59 -4.22 -11.34
C GLN A 15 -2.98 -3.62 -11.55
N GLU A 16 -3.93 -3.87 -10.65
CA GLU A 16 -5.24 -3.22 -10.68
C GLU A 16 -5.12 -1.70 -10.56
N MET A 17 -4.30 -1.20 -9.62
CA MET A 17 -4.09 0.24 -9.44
C MET A 17 -3.40 0.90 -10.64
N ARG A 18 -2.43 0.21 -11.27
CA ARG A 18 -1.80 0.65 -12.51
C ARG A 18 -2.82 0.84 -13.62
N ASN A 19 -3.76 -0.10 -13.76
CA ASN A 19 -4.81 -0.01 -14.77
C ASN A 19 -5.81 1.11 -14.46
N ILE A 20 -6.23 1.26 -13.19
CA ILE A 20 -7.18 2.30 -12.77
C ILE A 20 -6.61 3.72 -12.96
N LEU A 21 -5.31 3.90 -12.71
CA LEU A 21 -4.64 5.20 -12.77
C LEU A 21 -3.84 5.41 -14.06
N GLU A 22 -4.02 4.53 -15.06
CA GLU A 22 -3.33 4.60 -16.34
C GLU A 22 -3.49 5.99 -16.99
N GLY A 23 -2.40 6.53 -17.52
CA GLY A 23 -2.36 7.84 -18.16
C GLY A 23 -2.43 9.04 -17.19
N ARG A 24 -2.65 8.82 -15.88
CA ARG A 24 -2.63 9.88 -14.86
C ARG A 24 -1.37 9.82 -13.99
N TYR A 25 -0.99 8.62 -13.56
CA TYR A 25 0.18 8.39 -12.69
C TYR A 25 0.98 7.19 -13.15
N GLU A 26 2.28 7.22 -12.91
CA GLU A 26 3.13 6.03 -12.94
C GLU A 26 3.09 5.37 -11.56
N VAL A 27 2.39 4.24 -11.44
CA VAL A 27 2.21 3.54 -10.16
C VAL A 27 3.36 2.57 -9.91
N LEU A 28 4.17 2.88 -8.91
CA LEU A 28 5.29 2.06 -8.42
C LEU A 28 4.84 1.20 -7.23
N ASN A 29 5.41 0.02 -7.06
CA ASN A 29 5.24 -0.79 -5.83
C ASN A 29 6.47 -0.68 -4.91
N LEU A 30 6.42 -1.37 -3.77
CA LEU A 30 7.53 -1.42 -2.81
C LEU A 30 8.84 -1.95 -3.43
N HIS A 31 8.76 -2.96 -4.30
CA HIS A 31 9.94 -3.52 -4.95
C HIS A 31 10.55 -2.54 -5.97
N ASP A 32 9.73 -1.79 -6.72
CA ASP A 32 10.17 -0.80 -7.70
C ASP A 32 10.99 0.33 -7.06
N ILE A 33 10.68 0.68 -5.81
CA ILE A 33 11.41 1.70 -5.02
C ILE A 33 12.55 1.11 -4.17
N GLY A 34 12.82 -0.19 -4.28
CA GLY A 34 13.86 -0.86 -3.52
C GLY A 34 13.52 -1.13 -2.04
N CYS A 35 12.24 -1.03 -1.65
CA CYS A 35 11.77 -1.44 -0.33
C CYS A 35 11.60 -2.96 -0.29
N LEU A 36 12.60 -3.65 0.26
CA LEU A 36 12.61 -5.12 0.41
C LEU A 36 12.26 -5.56 1.84
N GLU A 37 12.06 -4.60 2.74
CA GLU A 37 11.68 -4.85 4.12
C GLU A 37 10.17 -5.12 4.22
N ASP A 38 9.82 -6.02 5.14
CA ASP A 38 8.42 -6.29 5.46
C ASP A 38 7.93 -5.23 6.45
N ILE A 39 6.96 -4.41 6.05
CA ILE A 39 6.47 -3.29 6.85
C ILE A 39 5.52 -3.86 7.90
N PRO A 40 5.81 -3.74 9.22
CA PRO A 40 4.97 -4.34 10.25
C PRO A 40 3.56 -3.75 10.27
N GLU A 41 2.55 -4.62 10.23
CA GLU A 41 1.13 -4.31 10.37
C GLU A 41 0.69 -4.59 11.81
N THR A 42 0.98 -3.65 12.71
CA THR A 42 0.77 -3.81 14.16
C THR A 42 -0.43 -3.06 14.71
N ALA A 43 -1.22 -2.42 13.84
CA ALA A 43 -2.43 -1.71 14.27
C ALA A 43 -3.63 -2.66 14.33
N ASP A 44 -4.56 -2.37 15.23
CA ASP A 44 -5.78 -3.17 15.43
C ASP A 44 -6.87 -2.89 14.36
N THR A 45 -6.61 -2.01 13.39
CA THR A 45 -7.58 -1.60 12.37
C THR A 45 -6.94 -1.54 10.99
N PHE A 46 -7.74 -1.81 9.95
CA PHE A 46 -7.32 -1.69 8.55
C PHE A 46 -6.81 -0.28 8.22
N GLU A 47 -7.51 0.76 8.68
CA GLU A 47 -7.08 2.16 8.51
C GLU A 47 -5.72 2.42 9.16
N GLY A 48 -5.48 1.87 10.36
CA GLY A 48 -4.22 1.96 11.06
C GLY A 48 -3.07 1.32 10.29
N ASN A 49 -3.27 0.10 9.77
CA ASN A 49 -2.25 -0.60 8.98
C ASN A 49 -1.97 0.10 7.64
N ALA A 50 -3.00 0.60 6.95
CA ALA A 50 -2.81 1.41 5.74
C ALA A 50 -2.00 2.70 6.04
N THR A 51 -2.27 3.34 7.17
CA THR A 51 -1.51 4.51 7.63
C THR A 51 -0.06 4.17 7.97
N LEU A 52 0.19 3.04 8.63
CA LEU A 52 1.54 2.55 8.94
C LEU A 52 2.36 2.32 7.65
N LYS A 53 1.76 1.64 6.67
CA LYS A 53 2.38 1.35 5.36
C LYS A 53 2.76 2.61 4.61
N SER A 54 1.82 3.54 4.42
CA SER A 54 2.09 4.80 3.72
C SER A 54 3.09 5.69 4.47
N SER A 55 2.96 5.79 5.81
CA SER A 55 3.91 6.55 6.64
C SER A 55 5.33 5.98 6.59
N TYR A 56 5.48 4.66 6.47
CA TYR A 56 6.78 4.03 6.29
C TYR A 56 7.43 4.46 4.98
N VAL A 57 6.68 4.43 3.87
CA VAL A 57 7.20 4.83 2.56
C VAL A 57 7.60 6.31 2.54
N VAL A 58 6.75 7.21 3.06
CA VAL A 58 7.08 8.64 3.13
C VAL A 58 8.35 8.88 3.95
N ARG A 59 8.49 8.24 5.12
CA ARG A 59 9.64 8.47 6.01
C ARG A 59 10.96 7.96 5.45
N ASN A 60 10.96 6.81 4.76
CA ASN A 60 12.19 6.16 4.33
C ASN A 60 12.60 6.49 2.90
N PHE A 61 11.63 6.81 2.03
CA PHE A 61 11.87 7.04 0.60
C PHE A 61 11.53 8.46 0.14
N ALA A 62 10.84 9.25 0.98
CA ALA A 62 10.41 10.63 0.66
C ALA A 62 9.62 10.73 -0.66
N MET A 63 8.79 9.72 -0.95
CA MET A 63 7.93 9.67 -2.13
C MET A 63 6.45 9.78 -1.76
N ASP A 64 5.69 10.43 -2.64
CA ASP A 64 4.23 10.44 -2.54
C ASP A 64 3.69 9.02 -2.70
N CYS A 65 2.81 8.62 -1.79
CA CYS A 65 2.30 7.26 -1.76
C CYS A 65 0.88 7.16 -1.21
N PHE A 66 0.29 5.99 -1.44
CA PHE A 66 -0.94 5.55 -0.80
C PHE A 66 -0.82 4.07 -0.44
N ALA A 67 -1.66 3.59 0.45
CA ALA A 67 -1.73 2.20 0.85
C ALA A 67 -3.19 1.75 0.93
N ASP A 68 -3.41 0.44 0.89
CA ASP A 68 -4.66 -0.18 1.31
C ASP A 68 -4.35 -1.27 2.33
N ASP A 69 -5.31 -1.49 3.22
CA ASP A 69 -5.37 -2.69 4.02
C ASP A 69 -6.77 -3.27 3.94
N SER A 70 -6.86 -4.58 3.74
CA SER A 70 -8.12 -5.27 3.49
C SER A 70 -8.10 -6.64 4.14
N GLY A 71 -9.22 -7.04 4.73
CA GLY A 71 -9.39 -8.37 5.30
C GLY A 71 -10.81 -8.89 5.12
N LEU A 72 -11.11 -9.97 5.82
CA LEU A 72 -12.44 -10.55 5.89
C LEU A 72 -12.96 -10.40 7.32
N GLU A 73 -14.11 -9.76 7.46
CA GLU A 73 -14.84 -9.69 8.72
C GLU A 73 -15.94 -10.74 8.73
N VAL A 74 -16.00 -11.54 9.79
CA VAL A 74 -16.98 -12.61 9.95
C VAL A 74 -17.68 -12.44 11.28
N PHE A 75 -18.95 -12.03 11.20
CA PHE A 75 -19.79 -11.76 12.38
C PHE A 75 -19.79 -12.91 13.40
N ALA A 76 -19.86 -14.16 12.93
CA ALA A 76 -19.88 -15.35 13.81
C ALA A 76 -18.55 -15.58 14.58
N LEU A 77 -17.47 -14.94 14.16
CA LEU A 77 -16.15 -14.97 14.80
C LEU A 77 -15.89 -13.72 15.66
N ASN A 78 -16.94 -12.92 15.96
CA ASN A 78 -16.84 -11.65 16.68
C ASN A 78 -15.86 -10.65 16.04
N ASN A 79 -15.83 -10.60 14.70
CA ASN A 79 -15.24 -9.50 13.94
C ASN A 79 -16.36 -8.71 13.27
#